data_AF-A0A4Q4TBT8-F1
#
_entry.id   AF-A0A4Q4TBT8-F1
#
_cell.length_a   1.000
_cell.length_b   1.000
_cell.length_c   1.000
_cell.angle_alpha   90.00
_cell.angle_beta   90.00
_cell.angle_gamma   90.00
#
_symmetry.space_group_name_H-M   'P 1'
#
loop_
_entity.id
_entity.type
_entity.pdbx_description
1 polymer ?
#
loop_
_entity_poly.entity_id
_entity_poly.type
_entity_poly.pdbx_seq_one_letter_code
_entity_poly.pdbx_strand_id
1 'polypeptide(L)'
;MPLSRPSEALIHHYLAPIPRYIFLPRTPRKAPTPQHRDLTSTAARMSEKEIKRNPHADFKKVEASRPDWDAGQRFNFKKTADPSWTFGGGANRLHAPEADAARHISIDPYEAGRPAPFNYKLLISAIVPRPVGFVSTMSASRRDGKEDGADGLNLAPFSYFNLMTHDPPLFVLGVASPLERPKDTLRNLLETRECVVNIISEHFVEAANATSVDAPAGVSEWAISGLTPAFDCVDTRAPRVREAVFAVECRLESVREFESRATPGKKTGCMVVLEGTRFWVREDAVNDERNLVAPEVLRPISRLGGITYGRITEALELPRPVFERDVGGMEGYEKLKERQKKKEVSGS
;
A
#
# COMPACT_ATOMS: atom_id res chain seq x y z
N MET A 1 1.83 -60.97 -21.75
CA MET A 1 1.58 -61.02 -20.30
C MET A 1 1.61 -59.60 -19.76
N PRO A 2 0.51 -59.09 -19.19
CA PRO A 2 0.41 -57.73 -18.66
C PRO A 2 0.96 -57.69 -17.23
N LEU A 3 1.69 -56.64 -16.89
CA LEU A 3 2.07 -56.35 -15.50
C LEU A 3 1.00 -55.41 -14.90
N SER A 4 0.47 -55.91 -13.79
CA SER A 4 -0.64 -55.42 -12.96
C SER A 4 -0.37 -54.06 -12.31
N ARG A 5 -1.44 -53.25 -12.22
CA ARG A 5 -1.54 -52.07 -11.35
C ARG A 5 -1.43 -52.47 -9.87
N PRO A 6 -0.73 -51.72 -9.01
CA PRO A 6 -0.90 -51.82 -7.57
C PRO A 6 -2.10 -51.00 -7.08
N SER A 7 -2.68 -51.53 -6.01
CA SER A 7 -3.95 -51.22 -5.35
C SER A 7 -3.99 -49.92 -4.53
N GLU A 8 -5.20 -49.37 -4.42
CA GLU A 8 -5.63 -48.43 -3.38
C GLU A 8 -5.39 -49.01 -1.97
N ALA A 9 -4.37 -48.53 -1.26
CA ALA A 9 -4.27 -48.59 0.19
C ALA A 9 -3.05 -47.77 0.66
N LEU A 10 -3.21 -46.45 0.79
CA LEU A 10 -2.36 -45.58 1.62
C LEU A 10 -3.02 -44.19 1.75
N ILE A 11 -4.22 -44.18 2.32
CA ILE A 11 -4.83 -43.00 2.92
C ILE A 11 -4.86 -43.31 4.43
N HIS A 12 -4.33 -42.39 5.24
CA HIS A 12 -4.25 -42.34 6.71
C HIS A 12 -2.82 -42.39 7.28
N HIS A 13 -2.13 -41.26 7.26
CA HIS A 13 -1.49 -40.68 8.45
C HIS A 13 -0.99 -39.26 8.12
N TYR A 14 -1.08 -38.36 9.11
CA TYR A 14 -0.75 -36.92 9.13
C TYR A 14 -1.94 -35.94 9.14
N LEU A 15 -2.77 -36.06 10.18
CA LEU A 15 -3.49 -34.92 10.75
C LEU A 15 -3.10 -34.84 12.24
N ALA A 16 -2.08 -34.06 12.55
CA ALA A 16 -1.79 -33.65 13.93
C ALA A 16 -2.55 -32.33 14.21
N PRO A 17 -3.29 -32.21 15.33
CA PRO A 17 -4.03 -31.00 15.66
C PRO A 17 -3.09 -29.90 16.17
N ILE A 18 -3.28 -28.68 15.63
CA ILE A 18 -2.64 -27.44 16.08
C ILE A 18 -3.09 -27.12 17.52
N PRO A 19 -2.18 -26.87 18.49
CA PRO A 19 -2.58 -26.60 19.86
C PRO A 19 -3.26 -25.23 19.99
N ARG A 20 -4.44 -25.24 20.61
CA ARG A 20 -5.19 -24.04 21.03
C ARG A 20 -4.34 -23.20 21.99
N TYR A 21 -4.17 -21.92 21.68
CA TYR A 21 -3.65 -20.94 22.64
C TYR A 21 -4.55 -20.88 23.87
N ILE A 22 -4.00 -21.24 25.03
CA ILE A 22 -4.63 -21.06 26.34
C ILE A 22 -4.53 -19.57 26.69
N PHE A 23 -5.64 -18.84 26.60
CA PHE A 23 -5.78 -17.52 27.20
C PHE A 23 -5.89 -17.67 28.72
N LEU A 24 -4.89 -17.17 29.46
CA LEU A 24 -5.01 -16.99 30.91
C LEU A 24 -6.06 -15.89 31.19
N PRO A 25 -7.02 -16.10 32.10
CA PRO A 25 -8.00 -15.07 32.45
C PRO A 25 -7.31 -13.93 33.23
N ARG A 26 -7.36 -12.72 32.70
CA ARG A 26 -7.00 -11.50 33.44
C ARG A 26 -8.17 -11.11 34.35
N THR A 27 -7.88 -10.86 35.61
CA THR A 27 -8.82 -10.34 36.60
C THR A 27 -9.37 -8.96 36.18
N PRO A 28 -10.69 -8.71 36.31
CA PRO A 28 -11.27 -7.43 35.93
C PRO A 28 -10.94 -6.35 36.97
N ARG A 29 -10.22 -5.29 36.57
CA ARG A 29 -10.21 -4.02 37.30
C ARG A 29 -11.53 -3.29 37.00
N LYS A 30 -12.28 -2.93 38.05
CA LYS A 30 -13.45 -2.04 37.95
C LYS A 30 -13.04 -0.70 37.33
N ALA A 31 -13.55 -0.40 36.15
CA ALA A 31 -13.53 0.94 35.58
C ALA A 31 -14.70 1.77 36.16
N PRO A 32 -14.53 3.07 36.42
CA PRO A 32 -15.61 3.92 36.89
C PRO A 32 -16.66 4.14 35.79
N THR A 33 -17.92 4.20 36.21
CA THR A 33 -19.12 4.38 35.39
C THR A 33 -19.04 5.66 34.55
N PRO A 34 -19.13 5.60 33.20
CA PRO A 34 -19.28 6.81 32.40
C PRO A 34 -20.72 7.29 32.51
N GLN A 35 -20.90 8.57 32.88
CA GLN A 35 -22.17 9.26 32.75
C GLN A 35 -22.61 9.22 31.28
N HIS A 36 -23.77 8.61 31.02
CA HIS A 36 -24.41 8.60 29.72
C HIS A 36 -24.65 10.04 29.24
N ARG A 37 -23.87 10.49 28.26
CA ARG A 37 -24.34 11.49 27.29
C ARG A 37 -24.86 10.73 26.08
N ASP A 38 -26.14 10.91 25.83
CA ASP A 38 -26.86 10.42 24.68
C ASP A 38 -26.18 10.96 23.40
N LEU A 39 -25.40 10.11 22.73
CA LEU A 39 -24.76 10.38 21.44
C LEU A 39 -25.35 9.43 20.39
N THR A 40 -26.67 9.35 20.34
CA THR A 40 -27.43 8.68 19.29
C THR A 40 -27.65 9.64 18.10
N SER A 41 -26.57 10.12 17.49
CA SER A 41 -26.61 10.75 16.16
C SER A 41 -25.19 11.05 15.69
N THR A 42 -24.90 10.80 14.41
CA THR A 42 -23.69 11.21 13.66
C THR A 42 -22.34 10.56 14.01
N ALA A 43 -22.05 9.37 13.44
CA ALA A 43 -20.66 8.98 13.18
C ALA A 43 -20.50 7.89 12.08
N ALA A 44 -20.61 8.24 10.79
CA ALA A 44 -20.11 7.35 9.71
C ALA A 44 -19.73 8.05 8.39
N ARG A 45 -19.43 9.34 8.41
CA ARG A 45 -18.56 10.01 7.44
C ARG A 45 -17.79 11.03 8.26
N MET A 46 -16.47 10.86 8.43
CA MET A 46 -15.69 12.02 8.85
C MET A 46 -15.75 12.98 7.67
N SER A 47 -16.41 14.10 7.88
CA SER A 47 -16.56 15.11 6.86
C SER A 47 -15.17 15.63 6.47
N GLU A 48 -14.98 16.03 5.21
CA GLU A 48 -13.73 16.69 4.79
C GLU A 48 -13.41 17.89 5.71
N LYS A 49 -14.44 18.54 6.28
CA LYS A 49 -14.35 19.61 7.28
C LYS A 49 -13.58 19.21 8.55
N GLU A 50 -13.66 17.95 8.97
CA GLU A 50 -12.96 17.42 10.15
C GLU A 50 -11.56 16.92 9.82
N ILE A 51 -11.37 16.29 8.65
CA ILE A 51 -10.07 15.75 8.23
C ILE A 51 -9.13 16.88 7.80
N LYS A 52 -9.64 17.89 7.07
CA LYS A 52 -8.87 18.99 6.48
C LYS A 52 -7.63 18.46 5.76
N ARG A 53 -7.83 17.66 4.69
CA ARG A 53 -6.72 16.99 3.98
C ARG A 53 -5.82 18.00 3.26
N ASN A 54 -6.42 19.05 2.69
CA ASN A 54 -5.69 20.19 2.16
C ASN A 54 -5.37 21.18 3.29
N PRO A 55 -4.09 21.41 3.63
CA PRO A 55 -3.71 22.38 4.65
C PRO A 55 -3.76 23.83 4.14
N HIS A 56 -3.97 24.05 2.83
CA HIS A 56 -3.93 25.37 2.21
C HIS A 56 -5.33 25.92 1.96
N ALA A 57 -5.60 27.15 2.43
CA ALA A 57 -6.88 27.83 2.21
C ALA A 57 -7.09 28.21 0.72
N ASP A 58 -6.02 28.66 0.06
CA ASP A 58 -5.99 28.94 -1.39
C ASP A 58 -4.88 28.12 -2.03
N PHE A 59 -5.25 26.96 -2.59
CA PHE A 59 -4.29 26.08 -3.23
C PHE A 59 -3.73 26.67 -4.53
N LYS A 60 -4.50 27.47 -5.27
CA LYS A 60 -4.03 28.06 -6.54
C LYS A 60 -2.94 29.09 -6.32
N LYS A 61 -3.02 29.89 -5.24
CA LYS A 61 -1.91 30.76 -4.84
C LYS A 61 -0.66 29.97 -4.46
N VAL A 62 -0.81 28.84 -3.76
CA VAL A 62 0.31 27.98 -3.39
C VAL A 62 0.93 27.34 -4.62
N GLU A 63 0.11 26.83 -5.55
CA GLU A 63 0.55 26.28 -6.83
C GLU A 63 1.32 27.31 -7.66
N ALA A 64 0.81 28.54 -7.80
CA ALA A 64 1.47 29.62 -8.54
C ALA A 64 2.81 30.09 -7.94
N SER A 65 3.06 29.80 -6.65
CA SER A 65 4.34 30.11 -5.99
C SER A 65 5.41 29.02 -6.18
N ARG A 66 5.04 27.86 -6.72
CA ARG A 66 5.98 26.75 -6.94
C ARG A 66 6.68 26.91 -8.29
N PRO A 67 7.87 26.33 -8.45
CA PRO A 67 8.50 26.25 -9.76
C PRO A 67 7.59 25.52 -10.76
N ASP A 68 7.70 25.93 -12.04
CA ASP A 68 7.03 25.25 -13.14
C ASP A 68 7.46 23.79 -13.27
N TRP A 69 6.64 23.00 -13.95
CA TRP A 69 6.94 21.60 -14.22
C TRP A 69 8.20 21.45 -15.10
N ASP A 70 9.24 20.82 -14.56
CA ASP A 70 10.43 20.45 -15.32
C ASP A 70 10.19 19.18 -16.16
N ALA A 71 9.78 19.37 -17.41
CA ALA A 71 9.64 18.32 -18.41
C ALA A 71 10.99 17.72 -18.85
N GLY A 72 12.10 18.42 -18.60
CA GLY A 72 13.47 17.99 -18.87
C GLY A 72 14.01 17.02 -17.80
N GLN A 73 13.42 16.99 -16.61
CA GLN A 73 13.86 16.09 -15.54
C GLN A 73 13.80 14.63 -15.98
N ARG A 74 14.90 13.90 -15.78
CA ARG A 74 15.05 12.47 -16.08
C ARG A 74 15.33 11.68 -14.82
N PHE A 75 15.04 10.38 -14.87
CA PHE A 75 15.47 9.43 -13.86
C PHE A 75 16.99 9.24 -13.94
N ASN A 76 17.71 9.35 -12.83
CA ASN A 76 19.16 9.19 -12.79
C ASN A 76 19.65 8.45 -11.54
N PHE A 77 20.66 7.61 -11.71
CA PHE A 77 21.36 7.01 -10.59
C PHE A 77 22.39 7.97 -9.97
N LYS A 78 22.51 7.92 -8.64
CA LYS A 78 23.51 8.62 -7.84
C LYS A 78 24.34 7.62 -7.07
N LYS A 79 25.55 8.03 -6.72
CA LYS A 79 26.35 7.33 -5.71
C LYS A 79 25.64 7.38 -4.37
N THR A 80 25.96 6.42 -3.50
CA THR A 80 25.56 6.49 -2.09
C THR A 80 26.12 7.76 -1.45
N ALA A 81 25.46 8.24 -0.40
CA ALA A 81 25.92 9.41 0.35
C ALA A 81 27.33 9.23 0.95
N ASP A 82 27.69 7.99 1.26
CA ASP A 82 29.02 7.59 1.71
C ASP A 82 29.46 6.31 0.96
N PRO A 83 30.17 6.45 -0.17
CA PRO A 83 30.69 5.30 -0.92
C PRO A 83 31.80 4.54 -0.19
N SER A 84 32.34 5.11 0.89
CA SER A 84 33.38 4.50 1.73
C SER A 84 32.84 3.83 2.99
N TRP A 85 31.51 3.77 3.13
CA TRP A 85 30.85 3.18 4.28
C TRP A 85 31.26 1.71 4.46
N THR A 86 31.47 1.30 5.72
CA THR A 86 31.82 -0.09 6.07
C THR A 86 30.89 -0.63 7.15
N PHE A 87 30.75 -1.96 7.24
CA PHE A 87 29.91 -2.61 8.26
C PHE A 87 30.26 -2.09 9.65
N GLY A 88 29.24 -1.76 10.44
CA GLY A 88 29.38 -1.13 11.76
C GLY A 88 29.81 0.35 11.74
N GLY A 89 29.69 1.01 10.59
CA GLY A 89 29.93 2.44 10.40
C GLY A 89 28.86 3.34 11.03
N GLY A 90 27.64 2.81 11.20
CA GLY A 90 26.49 3.58 11.72
C GLY A 90 25.85 4.44 10.63
N ALA A 91 25.07 5.45 11.05
CA ALA A 91 24.44 6.39 10.13
C ALA A 91 25.48 7.28 9.42
N ASN A 92 25.16 7.73 8.20
CA ASN A 92 25.92 8.79 7.55
C ASN A 92 25.60 10.16 8.18
N ARG A 93 26.26 11.23 7.71
CA ARG A 93 26.13 12.60 8.25
C ARG A 93 25.22 13.51 7.42
N LEU A 94 24.23 12.96 6.71
CA LEU A 94 23.29 13.78 5.93
C LEU A 94 22.27 14.52 6.80
N HIS A 95 22.14 14.16 8.07
CA HIS A 95 21.32 14.92 9.01
C HIS A 95 22.02 16.21 9.42
N ALA A 96 21.23 17.27 9.66
CA ALA A 96 21.75 18.53 10.18
C ALA A 96 22.40 18.30 11.56
N PRO A 97 23.53 18.94 11.90
CA PRO A 97 24.21 18.76 13.20
C PRO A 97 23.30 18.97 14.41
N GLU A 98 22.28 19.82 14.30
CA GLU A 98 21.31 20.10 15.36
C GLU A 98 20.32 18.94 15.60
N ALA A 99 20.18 18.02 14.64
CA ALA A 99 19.29 16.87 14.75
C ALA A 99 19.77 15.84 15.78
N ASP A 100 21.08 15.72 15.98
CA ASP A 100 21.67 14.76 16.93
C ASP A 100 21.37 15.13 18.40
N ALA A 101 21.01 16.41 18.66
CA ALA A 101 20.62 16.88 19.98
C ALA A 101 19.12 16.66 20.29
N ALA A 102 18.29 16.43 19.26
CA ALA A 102 16.86 16.24 19.43
C ALA A 102 16.54 14.86 20.01
N ARG A 103 15.66 14.82 21.02
CA ARG A 103 15.22 13.56 21.63
C ARG A 103 13.92 13.08 21.01
N HIS A 104 13.79 11.75 20.89
CA HIS A 104 12.49 11.15 20.56
C HIS A 104 11.44 11.48 21.62
N ILE A 105 10.20 11.71 21.18
CA ILE A 105 9.02 11.78 22.02
C ILE A 105 8.17 10.52 21.82
N SER A 106 7.54 10.06 22.90
CA SER A 106 6.56 8.97 22.83
C SER A 106 5.17 9.55 22.55
N ILE A 107 4.43 8.94 21.62
CA ILE A 107 3.04 9.27 21.32
C ILE A 107 2.24 7.97 21.40
N ASP A 108 1.35 7.87 22.40
CA ASP A 108 0.43 6.74 22.49
C ASP A 108 -0.78 7.00 21.57
N PRO A 109 -1.05 6.15 20.56
CA PRO A 109 -2.17 6.33 19.64
C PRO A 109 -3.55 6.27 20.34
N TYR A 110 -3.60 5.83 21.59
CA TYR A 110 -4.80 5.69 22.41
C TYR A 110 -4.78 6.56 23.68
N GLU A 111 -3.84 7.51 23.79
CA GLU A 111 -3.81 8.43 24.94
C GLU A 111 -5.12 9.20 25.08
N ALA A 112 -5.51 9.49 26.32
CA ALA A 112 -6.77 10.15 26.62
C ALA A 112 -6.85 11.52 25.93
N GLY A 113 -7.95 11.75 25.19
CA GLY A 113 -8.18 13.01 24.46
C GLY A 113 -7.59 13.06 23.05
N ARG A 114 -6.82 12.06 22.62
CA ARG A 114 -6.28 12.00 21.25
C ARG A 114 -7.35 11.57 20.23
N PRO A 115 -7.66 12.38 19.20
CA PRO A 115 -8.58 11.98 18.15
C PRO A 115 -7.94 10.95 17.21
N ALA A 116 -8.69 9.89 16.83
CA ALA A 116 -8.25 8.92 15.81
C ALA A 116 -7.77 9.55 14.48
N PRO A 117 -8.33 10.68 13.98
CA PRO A 117 -7.80 11.38 12.81
C PRO A 117 -6.34 11.84 12.92
N PHE A 118 -5.82 12.05 14.13
CA PHE A 118 -4.42 12.44 14.31
C PHE A 118 -3.49 11.26 14.04
N ASN A 119 -3.91 10.03 14.35
CA ASN A 119 -3.19 8.83 13.96
C ASN A 119 -3.17 8.71 12.44
N TYR A 120 -4.30 8.95 11.76
CA TYR A 120 -4.34 9.00 10.29
C TYR A 120 -3.33 9.99 9.72
N LYS A 121 -3.37 11.27 10.17
CA LYS A 121 -2.47 12.31 9.66
C LYS A 121 -0.99 11.96 9.87
N LEU A 122 -0.64 11.51 11.07
CA LEU A 122 0.73 11.15 11.43
C LEU A 122 1.23 9.96 10.59
N LEU A 123 0.42 8.90 10.46
CA LEU A 123 0.82 7.70 9.72
C LEU A 123 0.99 7.97 8.23
N ILE A 124 0.10 8.73 7.59
CA ILE A 124 0.22 9.03 6.15
C ILE A 124 1.33 10.02 5.83
N SER A 125 1.82 10.80 6.81
CA SER A 125 2.98 11.67 6.60
C SER A 125 4.30 10.99 6.93
N ALA A 126 4.30 10.03 7.86
CA ALA A 126 5.49 9.32 8.29
C ALA A 126 5.82 8.09 7.42
N ILE A 127 4.80 7.37 6.95
CA ILE A 127 4.96 6.19 6.10
C ILE A 127 4.88 6.64 4.65
N VAL A 128 6.01 7.07 4.10
CA VAL A 128 6.16 7.62 2.74
C VAL A 128 7.54 7.23 2.16
N PRO A 129 7.70 7.18 0.83
CA PRO A 129 6.65 7.23 -0.20
C PRO A 129 5.80 5.96 -0.20
N ARG A 130 4.47 6.10 -0.42
CA ARG A 130 3.58 4.93 -0.57
C ARG A 130 3.28 4.68 -2.04
N PRO A 131 3.39 3.43 -2.52
CA PRO A 131 2.86 3.09 -3.83
C PRO A 131 1.33 3.21 -3.80
N VAL A 132 0.72 3.42 -4.97
CA VAL A 132 -0.72 3.57 -5.12
C VAL A 132 -1.24 2.40 -5.95
N GLY A 133 -2.12 1.59 -5.36
CA GLY A 133 -2.88 0.60 -6.11
C GLY A 133 -4.03 1.32 -6.82
N PHE A 134 -3.97 1.43 -8.14
CA PHE A 134 -5.02 2.05 -8.93
C PHE A 134 -5.94 0.98 -9.50
N VAL A 135 -7.07 0.76 -8.82
CA VAL A 135 -7.85 -0.46 -8.96
C VAL A 135 -9.05 -0.22 -9.86
N SER A 136 -9.10 -0.95 -10.95
CA SER A 136 -10.26 -1.08 -11.82
C SER A 136 -11.10 -2.29 -11.40
N THR A 137 -12.42 -2.10 -11.32
CA THR A 137 -13.38 -3.17 -11.03
C THR A 137 -14.60 -3.03 -11.91
N MET A 138 -15.39 -4.11 -11.98
CA MET A 138 -16.65 -4.15 -12.70
C MET A 138 -17.76 -4.62 -11.75
N SER A 139 -18.93 -4.01 -11.82
CA SER A 139 -20.12 -4.48 -11.11
C SER A 139 -20.64 -5.78 -11.72
N ALA A 140 -21.11 -6.70 -10.88
CA ALA A 140 -21.76 -7.94 -11.35
C ALA A 140 -23.03 -7.69 -12.18
N SER A 141 -23.62 -6.50 -12.08
CA SER A 141 -24.82 -6.10 -12.85
C SER A 141 -24.53 -5.68 -14.29
N ARG A 142 -23.25 -5.47 -14.65
CA ARG A 142 -22.87 -5.13 -16.03
C ARG A 142 -23.09 -6.37 -16.92
N ARG A 143 -23.84 -6.19 -18.01
CA ARG A 143 -24.10 -7.28 -18.97
C ARG A 143 -22.87 -7.55 -19.83
N ASP A 144 -22.59 -8.82 -20.06
CA ASP A 144 -21.56 -9.27 -21.00
C ASP A 144 -21.87 -8.74 -22.42
N GLY A 145 -20.84 -8.27 -23.14
CA GLY A 145 -20.96 -7.81 -24.54
C GLY A 145 -21.19 -6.30 -24.75
N LYS A 146 -21.31 -5.48 -23.70
CA LYS A 146 -21.11 -4.02 -23.82
C LYS A 146 -19.60 -3.72 -23.73
N GLU A 147 -18.92 -3.79 -24.87
CA GLU A 147 -17.54 -3.29 -25.00
C GLU A 147 -17.50 -1.75 -24.98
N ASP A 148 -18.62 -1.11 -25.32
CA ASP A 148 -18.74 0.35 -25.34
C ASP A 148 -19.47 0.89 -24.10
N GLY A 149 -18.78 1.74 -23.34
CA GLY A 149 -19.35 2.58 -22.28
C GLY A 149 -18.85 2.28 -20.87
N ALA A 150 -18.92 3.28 -19.99
CA ALA A 150 -18.36 3.25 -18.63
C ALA A 150 -19.32 2.66 -17.56
N ASP A 151 -20.57 2.39 -17.91
CA ASP A 151 -21.63 1.99 -16.95
C ASP A 151 -21.27 0.73 -16.16
N GLY A 152 -21.21 0.82 -14.83
CA GLY A 152 -20.86 -0.32 -13.98
C GLY A 152 -19.37 -0.67 -13.97
N LEU A 153 -18.50 0.19 -14.51
CA LEU A 153 -17.05 0.15 -14.27
C LEU A 153 -16.69 1.18 -13.21
N ASN A 154 -15.80 0.81 -12.31
CA ASN A 154 -15.26 1.70 -11.29
C ASN A 154 -13.74 1.73 -11.34
N LEU A 155 -13.17 2.88 -11.00
CA LEU A 155 -11.72 3.08 -10.99
C LEU A 155 -11.34 3.98 -9.81
N ALA A 156 -10.52 3.50 -8.88
CA ALA A 156 -10.18 4.26 -7.68
C ALA A 156 -8.73 4.05 -7.22
N PRO A 157 -8.06 5.07 -6.63
CA PRO A 157 -6.70 4.96 -6.14
C PRO A 157 -6.67 4.63 -4.64
N PHE A 158 -5.76 3.75 -4.25
CA PHE A 158 -5.59 3.31 -2.87
C PHE A 158 -4.11 3.37 -2.49
N SER A 159 -3.75 4.29 -1.58
CA SER A 159 -2.36 4.37 -1.09
C SER A 159 -2.05 3.43 0.08
N TYR A 160 -3.01 2.62 0.51
CA TYR A 160 -2.77 1.52 1.47
C TYR A 160 -2.55 0.24 0.68
N PHE A 161 -1.55 0.27 -0.19
CA PHE A 161 -1.24 -0.79 -1.16
C PHE A 161 0.21 -1.25 -1.01
N ASN A 162 0.47 -2.55 -1.14
CA ASN A 162 1.83 -3.09 -1.26
C ASN A 162 1.84 -4.53 -1.80
N LEU A 163 3.02 -5.03 -2.20
CA LEU A 163 3.30 -6.44 -2.49
C LEU A 163 3.58 -7.21 -1.18
N MET A 164 3.07 -8.44 -1.07
CA MET A 164 3.27 -9.31 0.10
C MET A 164 4.18 -10.51 -0.18
N THR A 165 3.95 -11.23 -1.28
CA THR A 165 4.77 -12.36 -1.72
C THR A 165 4.73 -12.46 -3.25
N HIS A 166 5.70 -13.15 -3.84
CA HIS A 166 5.83 -13.36 -5.29
C HIS A 166 5.44 -14.77 -5.74
N ASP A 167 5.27 -15.72 -4.82
CA ASP A 167 4.83 -17.09 -5.11
C ASP A 167 3.82 -17.60 -4.05
N PRO A 168 2.50 -17.56 -4.33
CA PRO A 168 1.89 -16.88 -5.48
C PRO A 168 2.05 -15.34 -5.38
N PRO A 169 1.89 -14.57 -6.46
CA PRO A 169 1.94 -13.10 -6.41
C PRO A 169 0.77 -12.54 -5.59
N LEU A 170 1.01 -12.09 -4.36
CA LEU A 170 -0.04 -11.53 -3.50
C LEU A 170 0.16 -10.06 -3.21
N PHE A 171 -0.92 -9.29 -3.33
CA PHE A 171 -0.97 -7.87 -3.04
C PHE A 171 -1.96 -7.60 -1.90
N VAL A 172 -1.73 -6.51 -1.16
CA VAL A 172 -2.64 -6.05 -0.12
C VAL A 172 -3.23 -4.69 -0.48
N LEU A 173 -4.52 -4.52 -0.19
CA LEU A 173 -5.26 -3.28 -0.36
C LEU A 173 -6.05 -2.95 0.91
N GLY A 174 -5.74 -1.82 1.53
CA GLY A 174 -6.50 -1.27 2.65
C GLY A 174 -7.66 -0.40 2.16
N VAL A 175 -8.90 -0.81 2.46
CA VAL A 175 -10.11 -0.05 2.13
C VAL A 175 -10.70 0.54 3.39
N ALA A 176 -10.75 1.88 3.48
CA ALA A 176 -11.37 2.61 4.59
C ALA A 176 -12.91 2.61 4.48
N SER A 177 -13.50 1.41 4.54
CA SER A 177 -14.93 1.15 4.46
C SER A 177 -15.26 -0.15 5.21
N PRO A 178 -16.38 -0.22 5.95
CA PRO A 178 -16.88 -1.48 6.49
C PRO A 178 -17.52 -2.34 5.39
N LEU A 179 -17.67 -3.64 5.66
CA LEU A 179 -18.35 -4.63 4.81
C LEU A 179 -19.87 -4.48 4.81
N GLU A 180 -20.46 -3.97 5.88
CA GLU A 180 -21.90 -3.72 5.97
C GLU A 180 -22.37 -2.68 4.94
N ARG A 181 -21.51 -1.69 4.66
CA ARG A 181 -21.75 -0.64 3.67
C ARG A 181 -20.47 -0.36 2.88
N PRO A 182 -20.11 -1.25 1.95
CA PRO A 182 -18.86 -1.17 1.23
C PRO A 182 -18.90 -0.04 0.20
N LYS A 183 -17.75 0.61 0.00
CA LYS A 183 -17.46 1.39 -1.21
C LYS A 183 -17.52 0.50 -2.45
N ASP A 184 -17.76 1.09 -3.61
CA ASP A 184 -18.07 0.37 -4.85
C ASP A 184 -16.95 -0.60 -5.27
N THR A 185 -15.67 -0.22 -5.16
CA THR A 185 -14.55 -1.16 -5.44
C THR A 185 -14.62 -2.41 -4.55
N LEU A 186 -14.89 -2.26 -3.25
CA LEU A 186 -14.99 -3.40 -2.32
C LEU A 186 -16.24 -4.22 -2.59
N ARG A 187 -17.37 -3.58 -2.90
CA ARG A 187 -18.61 -4.25 -3.32
C ARG A 187 -18.36 -5.11 -4.56
N ASN A 188 -17.79 -4.52 -5.60
CA ASN A 188 -17.49 -5.20 -6.86
C ASN A 188 -16.54 -6.38 -6.64
N LEU A 189 -15.51 -6.23 -5.80
CA LEU A 189 -14.60 -7.32 -5.43
C LEU A 189 -15.31 -8.46 -4.71
N LEU A 190 -16.23 -8.17 -3.78
CA LEU A 190 -17.00 -9.20 -3.08
C LEU A 190 -17.95 -9.96 -4.01
N GLU A 191 -18.53 -9.27 -5.00
CA GLU A 191 -19.49 -9.84 -5.94
C GLU A 191 -18.83 -10.60 -7.09
N THR A 192 -17.76 -10.04 -7.67
CA THR A 192 -17.13 -10.56 -8.90
C THR A 192 -15.82 -11.30 -8.64
N ARG A 193 -15.17 -11.04 -7.51
CA ARG A 193 -13.83 -11.54 -7.16
C ARG A 193 -12.74 -11.16 -8.15
N GLU A 194 -12.95 -10.12 -8.95
CA GLU A 194 -12.14 -9.78 -10.10
C GLU A 194 -11.75 -8.29 -10.06
N CYS A 195 -10.50 -7.97 -10.34
CA CYS A 195 -10.06 -6.60 -10.55
C CYS A 195 -8.77 -6.52 -11.38
N VAL A 196 -8.40 -5.31 -11.75
CA VAL A 196 -7.06 -5.00 -12.27
C VAL A 196 -6.40 -3.94 -11.39
N VAL A 197 -5.18 -4.20 -10.93
CA VAL A 197 -4.32 -3.21 -10.27
C VAL A 197 -3.40 -2.58 -11.30
N ASN A 198 -3.47 -1.27 -11.46
CA ASN A 198 -2.65 -0.49 -12.38
C ASN A 198 -1.64 0.35 -11.58
N ILE A 199 -0.44 0.54 -12.13
CA ILE A 199 0.55 1.46 -11.56
C ILE A 199 0.39 2.84 -12.20
N ILE A 200 0.23 3.87 -11.36
CA ILE A 200 0.09 5.26 -11.81
C ILE A 200 1.45 5.78 -12.26
N SER A 201 1.51 6.28 -13.49
CA SER A 201 2.68 6.96 -14.05
C SER A 201 2.45 8.48 -14.11
N GLU A 202 3.55 9.24 -14.17
CA GLU A 202 3.53 10.71 -14.19
C GLU A 202 2.58 11.31 -15.24
N HIS A 203 2.46 10.71 -16.43
CA HIS A 203 1.69 11.29 -17.54
C HIS A 203 0.16 11.26 -17.37
N PHE A 204 -0.35 10.64 -16.31
CA PHE A 204 -1.80 10.58 -16.05
C PHE A 204 -2.17 10.77 -14.57
N VAL A 205 -1.31 11.43 -13.79
CA VAL A 205 -1.50 11.60 -12.35
C VAL A 205 -2.73 12.45 -12.02
N GLU A 206 -3.02 13.50 -12.77
CA GLU A 206 -4.20 14.34 -12.57
C GLU A 206 -5.49 13.55 -12.81
N ALA A 207 -5.52 12.76 -13.89
CA ALA A 207 -6.64 11.88 -14.24
C ALA A 207 -6.87 10.81 -13.16
N ALA A 208 -5.80 10.17 -12.68
CA ALA A 208 -5.90 9.20 -11.59
C ALA A 208 -6.33 9.85 -10.26
N ASN A 209 -5.87 11.06 -9.97
CA ASN A 209 -6.32 11.80 -8.79
C ASN A 209 -7.81 12.19 -8.89
N ALA A 210 -8.30 12.52 -10.08
CA ALA A 210 -9.71 12.88 -10.30
C ALA A 210 -10.68 11.76 -9.91
N THR A 211 -10.26 10.49 -10.00
CA THR A 211 -11.10 9.36 -9.57
C THR A 211 -11.21 9.20 -8.05
N SER A 212 -10.50 10.02 -7.27
CA SER A 212 -10.68 10.07 -5.81
C SER A 212 -11.92 10.87 -5.38
N VAL A 213 -12.68 11.42 -6.32
CA VAL A 213 -13.91 12.16 -6.04
C VAL A 213 -14.95 11.27 -5.34
N ASP A 214 -15.75 11.85 -4.45
CA ASP A 214 -16.87 11.15 -3.79
C ASP A 214 -18.06 11.00 -4.78
N ALA A 215 -17.85 10.27 -5.88
CA ALA A 215 -18.87 10.00 -6.88
C ALA A 215 -20.06 9.24 -6.28
N PRO A 216 -21.31 9.56 -6.69
CA PRO A 216 -22.48 8.75 -6.34
C PRO A 216 -22.36 7.34 -6.92
N ALA A 217 -22.96 6.35 -6.23
CA ALA A 217 -23.03 4.99 -6.74
C ALA A 217 -23.66 4.96 -8.15
N GLY A 218 -23.05 4.19 -9.06
CA GLY A 218 -23.45 4.09 -10.46
C GLY A 218 -22.81 5.13 -11.39
N VAL A 219 -22.16 6.17 -10.85
CA VAL A 219 -21.35 7.10 -11.66
C VAL A 219 -19.95 6.53 -11.82
N SER A 220 -19.52 6.31 -13.06
CA SER A 220 -18.22 5.74 -13.35
C SER A 220 -17.11 6.79 -13.36
N GLU A 221 -16.02 6.53 -12.64
CA GLU A 221 -14.86 7.41 -12.60
C GLU A 221 -14.03 7.41 -13.90
N TRP A 222 -14.26 6.45 -14.79
CA TRP A 222 -13.64 6.43 -16.12
C TRP A 222 -14.00 7.67 -16.94
N ALA A 223 -15.27 8.08 -16.91
CA ALA A 223 -15.71 9.31 -17.58
C ALA A 223 -15.15 10.58 -16.91
N ILE A 224 -15.00 10.56 -15.58
CA ILE A 224 -14.48 11.69 -14.80
C ILE A 224 -12.99 11.91 -15.07
N SER A 225 -12.23 10.82 -15.15
CA SER A 225 -10.78 10.87 -15.39
C SER A 225 -10.41 11.07 -16.86
N GLY A 226 -11.28 10.64 -17.79
CA GLY A 226 -10.96 10.60 -19.21
C GLY A 226 -9.95 9.52 -19.58
N LEU A 227 -9.63 8.60 -18.66
CA LEU A 227 -8.79 7.44 -18.94
C LEU A 227 -9.52 6.40 -19.79
N THR A 228 -8.77 5.59 -20.51
CA THR A 228 -9.37 4.63 -21.45
C THR A 228 -9.35 3.21 -20.90
N PRO A 229 -10.53 2.56 -20.76
CA PRO A 229 -10.56 1.14 -20.42
C PRO A 229 -10.04 0.31 -21.61
N ALA A 230 -9.11 -0.61 -21.34
CA ALA A 230 -8.69 -1.65 -22.27
C ALA A 230 -9.28 -3.00 -21.85
N PHE A 231 -10.13 -3.57 -22.70
CA PHE A 231 -10.84 -4.84 -22.46
C PHE A 231 -10.13 -6.05 -23.05
N ASP A 232 -8.79 -6.04 -23.03
CA ASP A 232 -7.94 -7.12 -23.54
C ASP A 232 -7.43 -8.06 -22.42
N CYS A 233 -7.92 -7.88 -21.18
CA CYS A 233 -7.64 -8.78 -20.06
C CYS A 233 -8.14 -10.21 -20.33
N VAL A 234 -7.41 -11.20 -19.82
CA VAL A 234 -7.62 -12.63 -20.15
C VAL A 234 -8.27 -13.41 -18.99
N ASP A 235 -7.84 -13.15 -17.76
CA ASP A 235 -8.24 -13.89 -16.55
C ASP A 235 -9.27 -13.12 -15.70
N THR A 236 -9.55 -11.86 -16.05
CA THR A 236 -10.58 -10.98 -15.48
C THR A 236 -11.34 -10.21 -16.56
N ARG A 237 -12.60 -9.87 -16.27
CA ARG A 237 -13.47 -9.01 -17.08
C ARG A 237 -13.29 -7.53 -16.77
N ALA A 238 -12.68 -7.16 -15.65
CA ALA A 238 -12.39 -5.76 -15.34
C ALA A 238 -11.32 -5.24 -16.33
N PRO A 239 -11.50 -4.07 -16.96
CA PRO A 239 -10.52 -3.55 -17.90
C PRO A 239 -9.29 -3.03 -17.17
N ARG A 240 -8.12 -3.15 -17.79
CA ARG A 240 -6.92 -2.40 -17.39
C ARG A 240 -6.99 -0.97 -17.90
N VAL A 241 -6.18 -0.09 -17.32
CA VAL A 241 -6.01 1.28 -17.80
C VAL A 241 -5.08 1.25 -19.01
N ARG A 242 -5.55 1.67 -20.18
CA ARG A 242 -4.77 1.62 -21.43
C ARG A 242 -3.47 2.42 -21.32
N GLU A 243 -3.52 3.54 -20.60
CA GLU A 243 -2.40 4.46 -20.38
C GLU A 243 -1.34 3.92 -19.42
N ALA A 244 -1.64 2.87 -18.64
CA ALA A 244 -0.72 2.32 -17.64
C ALA A 244 0.45 1.59 -18.29
N VAL A 245 1.65 1.77 -17.72
CA VAL A 245 2.86 1.05 -18.17
C VAL A 245 2.90 -0.37 -17.63
N PHE A 246 2.39 -0.58 -16.41
CA PHE A 246 2.30 -1.89 -15.77
C PHE A 246 0.92 -2.06 -15.12
N ALA A 247 0.32 -3.24 -15.34
CA ALA A 247 -0.94 -3.62 -14.72
C ALA A 247 -0.95 -5.11 -14.37
N VAL A 248 -1.77 -5.48 -13.40
CA VAL A 248 -1.89 -6.83 -12.88
C VAL A 248 -3.36 -7.21 -12.84
N GLU A 249 -3.75 -8.24 -13.58
CA GLU A 249 -5.04 -8.88 -13.39
C GLU A 249 -5.02 -9.64 -12.08
N CYS A 250 -6.08 -9.50 -11.29
CA CYS A 250 -6.14 -10.07 -9.96
C CYS A 250 -7.47 -10.77 -9.69
N ARG A 251 -7.39 -11.77 -8.82
CA ARG A 251 -8.55 -12.36 -8.14
C ARG A 251 -8.54 -12.00 -6.67
N LEU A 252 -9.74 -11.85 -6.12
CA LEU A 252 -9.91 -11.73 -4.68
C LEU A 252 -9.48 -13.04 -4.03
N GLU A 253 -8.52 -12.97 -3.12
CA GLU A 253 -8.11 -14.11 -2.27
C GLU A 253 -8.95 -14.08 -0.99
N SER A 254 -8.74 -13.07 -0.13
CA SER A 254 -9.44 -12.92 1.14
C SER A 254 -9.76 -11.47 1.50
N VAL A 255 -10.71 -11.30 2.42
CA VAL A 255 -11.05 -10.01 3.03
C VAL A 255 -11.13 -10.17 4.54
N ARG A 256 -10.49 -9.26 5.27
CA ARG A 256 -10.56 -9.16 6.73
C ARG A 256 -10.99 -7.77 7.16
N GLU A 257 -12.02 -7.69 7.98
CA GLU A 257 -12.53 -6.43 8.52
C GLU A 257 -11.94 -6.12 9.92
N PHE A 258 -11.76 -4.84 10.24
CA PHE A 258 -11.22 -4.37 11.52
C PHE A 258 -12.18 -3.48 12.31
N GLU A 259 -12.12 -3.63 13.63
CA GLU A 259 -12.87 -2.82 14.59
C GLU A 259 -12.08 -1.60 15.06
N SER A 260 -12.81 -0.51 15.27
CA SER A 260 -12.28 0.71 15.88
C SER A 260 -11.91 0.45 17.33
N ARG A 261 -10.70 0.87 17.71
CA ARG A 261 -10.31 0.98 19.12
C ARG A 261 -10.88 2.22 19.82
N ALA A 262 -11.14 3.28 19.06
CA ALA A 262 -11.74 4.51 19.59
C ALA A 262 -13.27 4.39 19.76
N THR A 263 -13.90 3.44 19.09
CA THR A 263 -15.36 3.21 19.14
C THR A 263 -15.65 1.70 19.06
N PRO A 264 -15.53 0.96 20.18
CA PRO A 264 -15.75 -0.49 20.19
C PRO A 264 -17.08 -0.89 19.53
N GLY A 265 -17.08 -2.00 18.78
CA GLY A 265 -18.23 -2.46 18.00
C GLY A 265 -18.37 -1.82 16.62
N LYS A 266 -17.70 -0.70 16.34
CA LYS A 266 -17.70 -0.06 15.02
C LYS A 266 -16.64 -0.66 14.11
N LYS A 267 -17.02 -1.12 12.93
CA LYS A 267 -16.10 -1.52 11.85
C LYS A 267 -15.59 -0.29 11.10
N THR A 268 -14.28 -0.26 10.77
CA THR A 268 -13.64 0.96 10.22
C THR A 268 -12.91 0.77 8.91
N GLY A 269 -12.50 -0.45 8.58
CA GLY A 269 -11.81 -0.73 7.34
C GLY A 269 -11.61 -2.20 7.12
N CYS A 270 -11.25 -2.53 5.88
CA CYS A 270 -10.97 -3.88 5.41
C CYS A 270 -9.54 -3.96 4.90
N MET A 271 -8.88 -5.08 5.17
CA MET A 271 -7.72 -5.56 4.43
C MET A 271 -8.22 -6.54 3.39
N VAL A 272 -7.92 -6.25 2.13
CA VAL A 272 -8.22 -7.09 0.98
C VAL A 272 -6.91 -7.67 0.48
N VAL A 273 -6.88 -8.98 0.26
CA VAL A 273 -5.75 -9.69 -0.35
C VAL A 273 -6.14 -10.07 -1.77
N LEU A 274 -5.27 -9.74 -2.72
CA LEU A 274 -5.46 -9.99 -4.15
C LEU A 274 -4.35 -10.91 -4.65
N GLU A 275 -4.71 -11.96 -5.37
CA GLU A 275 -3.76 -12.83 -6.08
C GLU A 275 -3.63 -12.37 -7.52
N GLY A 276 -2.41 -12.09 -7.96
CA GLY A 276 -2.10 -11.72 -9.35
C GLY A 276 -2.13 -12.95 -10.26
N THR A 277 -2.97 -12.90 -11.29
CA THR A 277 -3.14 -13.98 -12.26
C THR A 277 -2.41 -13.71 -13.58
N ARG A 278 -2.22 -12.43 -13.94
CA ARG A 278 -1.51 -12.02 -15.16
C ARG A 278 -0.88 -10.65 -15.04
N PHE A 279 0.30 -10.48 -15.65
CA PHE A 279 0.98 -9.19 -15.74
C PHE A 279 0.89 -8.63 -17.16
N TRP A 280 0.64 -7.33 -17.24
CA TRP A 280 0.72 -6.51 -18.44
C TRP A 280 1.84 -5.51 -18.25
N VAL A 281 2.76 -5.46 -19.20
CA VAL A 281 3.87 -4.51 -19.20
C VAL A 281 4.08 -4.00 -20.62
N ARG A 282 4.32 -2.70 -20.78
CA ARG A 282 4.71 -2.17 -22.09
C ARG A 282 6.05 -2.75 -22.52
N GLU A 283 6.15 -3.07 -23.81
CA GLU A 283 7.35 -3.67 -24.39
C GLU A 283 8.61 -2.81 -24.21
N ASP A 284 8.48 -1.47 -24.26
CA ASP A 284 9.58 -0.53 -24.08
C ASP A 284 10.02 -0.36 -22.63
N ALA A 285 9.23 -0.87 -21.68
CA ALA A 285 9.49 -0.74 -20.25
C ALA A 285 10.08 -2.01 -19.64
N VAL A 286 10.10 -3.14 -20.33
CA VAL A 286 10.55 -4.43 -19.77
C VAL A 286 11.80 -4.92 -20.47
N ASN A 287 12.71 -5.56 -19.72
CA ASN A 287 13.87 -6.21 -20.32
C ASN A 287 13.50 -7.50 -21.09
N ASP A 288 14.45 -8.02 -21.87
CA ASP A 288 14.27 -9.21 -22.72
C ASP A 288 13.80 -10.46 -21.94
N GLU A 289 14.28 -10.63 -20.71
CA GLU A 289 13.91 -11.73 -19.81
C GLU A 289 12.52 -11.55 -19.17
N ARG A 290 11.89 -10.39 -19.34
CA ARG A 290 10.58 -10.03 -18.78
C ARG A 290 10.51 -10.07 -17.25
N ASN A 291 11.63 -9.77 -16.58
CA ASN A 291 11.76 -9.85 -15.12
C ASN A 291 12.15 -8.52 -14.45
N LEU A 292 12.43 -7.47 -15.23
CA LEU A 292 12.76 -6.14 -14.74
C LEU A 292 12.04 -5.06 -15.55
N VAL A 293 11.49 -4.08 -14.83
CA VAL A 293 10.81 -2.91 -15.42
C VAL A 293 11.68 -1.68 -15.24
N ALA A 294 11.92 -0.95 -16.33
CA ALA A 294 12.70 0.28 -16.38
C ALA A 294 11.95 1.44 -15.68
N PRO A 295 12.44 1.94 -14.52
CA PRO A 295 11.77 3.01 -13.78
C PRO A 295 11.67 4.33 -14.56
N GLU A 296 12.61 4.58 -15.48
CA GLU A 296 12.62 5.75 -16.37
C GLU A 296 11.47 5.76 -17.39
N VAL A 297 10.93 4.58 -17.75
CA VAL A 297 9.75 4.44 -18.60
C VAL A 297 8.49 4.36 -17.74
N LEU A 298 8.53 3.59 -16.64
CA LEU A 298 7.39 3.45 -15.71
C LEU A 298 6.99 4.78 -15.08
N ARG A 299 7.96 5.66 -14.76
CA ARG A 299 7.79 6.96 -14.09
C ARG A 299 6.71 6.92 -12.99
N PRO A 300 6.82 6.01 -12.01
CA PRO A 300 5.73 5.75 -11.08
C PRO A 300 5.52 6.94 -10.13
N ILE A 301 4.26 7.16 -9.78
CA ILE A 301 3.86 8.16 -8.79
C ILE A 301 3.63 7.51 -7.43
N SER A 302 4.16 8.16 -6.39
CA SER A 302 3.91 7.80 -5.00
C SER A 302 2.97 8.79 -4.32
N ARG A 303 2.29 8.34 -3.27
CA ARG A 303 1.51 9.19 -2.38
C ARG A 303 2.32 9.52 -1.13
N LEU A 304 2.35 10.81 -0.76
CA LEU A 304 3.00 11.31 0.46
C LEU A 304 1.95 11.70 1.52
N GLY A 305 2.30 12.60 2.44
CA GLY A 305 1.37 13.17 3.41
C GLY A 305 0.37 14.14 2.78
N GLY A 306 -0.87 14.17 3.29
CA GLY A 306 -1.91 15.09 2.84
C GLY A 306 -2.28 14.92 1.36
N ILE A 307 -2.23 16.02 0.62
CA ILE A 307 -2.52 16.08 -0.83
C ILE A 307 -1.27 15.93 -1.71
N THR A 308 -0.12 15.59 -1.12
CA THR A 308 1.16 15.59 -1.83
C THR A 308 1.41 14.26 -2.53
N TYR A 309 1.89 14.34 -3.77
CA TYR A 309 2.41 13.22 -4.56
C TYR A 309 3.93 13.37 -4.74
N GLY A 310 4.64 12.24 -4.88
CA GLY A 310 6.08 12.20 -5.10
C GLY A 310 6.42 11.53 -6.43
N ARG A 311 7.35 12.14 -7.17
CA ARG A 311 7.95 11.60 -8.39
C ARG A 311 9.19 10.77 -8.06
N ILE A 312 9.44 9.70 -8.80
CA ILE A 312 10.71 8.97 -8.73
C ILE A 312 11.64 9.48 -9.83
N THR A 313 12.57 10.37 -9.47
CA THR A 313 13.48 11.04 -10.42
C THR A 313 14.96 10.72 -10.16
N GLU A 314 15.28 10.17 -9.01
CA GLU A 314 16.65 9.77 -8.66
C GLU A 314 16.62 8.47 -7.86
N ALA A 315 17.67 7.65 -8.03
CA ALA A 315 17.86 6.42 -7.28
C ALA A 315 19.33 6.20 -6.95
N LEU A 316 19.60 5.26 -6.05
CA LEU A 316 20.93 4.73 -5.78
C LEU A 316 20.82 3.21 -5.67
N GLU A 317 21.93 2.52 -5.91
CA GLU A 317 21.98 1.07 -5.84
C GLU A 317 22.89 0.62 -4.70
N LEU A 318 22.43 -0.39 -3.96
CA LEU A 318 23.17 -1.03 -2.90
C LEU A 318 23.03 -2.55 -3.07
N PRO A 319 24.13 -3.30 -3.26
CA PRO A 319 24.05 -4.75 -3.33
C PRO A 319 23.59 -5.32 -1.98
N ARG A 320 22.81 -6.41 -2.03
CA ARG A 320 22.45 -7.14 -0.81
C ARG A 320 23.71 -7.82 -0.23
N PRO A 321 24.13 -7.49 1.01
CA PRO A 321 25.30 -8.10 1.60
C PRO A 321 25.02 -9.56 1.98
N VAL A 322 26.06 -10.39 1.90
CA VAL A 322 26.08 -11.80 2.28
C VAL A 322 26.83 -11.93 3.60
N PHE A 323 26.18 -12.48 4.63
CA PHE A 323 26.74 -12.54 5.98
C PHE A 323 28.11 -13.23 6.03
N GLU A 324 28.23 -14.43 5.43
CA GLU A 324 29.50 -15.17 5.44
C GLU A 324 30.63 -14.44 4.71
N ARG A 325 30.35 -13.94 3.50
CA ARG A 325 31.37 -13.33 2.63
C ARG A 325 31.71 -11.89 3.03
N ASP A 326 30.70 -11.05 3.17
CA ASP A 326 30.88 -9.59 3.27
C ASP A 326 31.06 -9.15 4.73
N VAL A 327 30.35 -9.78 5.67
CA VAL A 327 30.53 -9.50 7.10
C VAL A 327 31.70 -10.31 7.68
N GLY A 328 32.06 -11.44 7.07
CA GLY A 328 33.07 -12.38 7.58
C GLY A 328 32.51 -13.41 8.55
N GLY A 329 31.23 -13.77 8.38
CA GLY A 329 30.52 -14.71 9.23
C GLY A 329 30.48 -14.28 10.69
N MET A 330 30.45 -15.27 11.59
CA MET A 330 30.39 -15.01 13.03
C MET A 330 31.64 -14.32 13.59
N GLU A 331 32.82 -14.59 13.04
CA GLU A 331 34.06 -13.95 13.50
C GLU A 331 34.06 -12.45 13.20
N GLY A 332 33.69 -12.07 11.97
CA GLY A 332 33.57 -10.68 11.58
C GLY A 332 32.48 -9.95 12.38
N TYR A 333 31.35 -10.62 12.64
CA TYR A 333 30.31 -10.09 13.51
C TYR A 333 30.79 -9.79 14.94
N GLU A 334 31.49 -10.73 15.60
CA GLU A 334 31.98 -10.49 16.97
C GLU A 334 33.00 -9.34 17.01
N LYS A 335 33.88 -9.21 16.00
CA LYS A 335 34.77 -8.05 15.85
C LYS A 335 34.01 -6.72 15.76
N LEU A 336 32.91 -6.68 14.99
CA LEU A 336 32.08 -5.48 14.85
C LEU A 336 31.41 -5.10 16.18
N LYS A 337 30.92 -6.09 16.92
CA LYS A 337 30.28 -5.92 18.23
C LYS A 337 31.26 -5.44 19.29
N GLU A 338 32.49 -5.96 19.32
CA GLU A 338 33.54 -5.43 20.20
C GLU A 338 33.88 -3.97 19.88
N ARG A 339 33.97 -3.64 18.60
CA ARG A 339 34.23 -2.26 18.15
C ARG A 339 33.08 -1.32 18.54
N GLN A 340 31.83 -1.77 18.48
CA GLN A 340 30.68 -1.00 18.92
C GLN A 340 30.73 -0.71 20.43
N LYS A 341 30.99 -1.74 21.26
CA LYS A 341 31.14 -1.56 22.71
C LYS A 341 32.23 -0.55 23.05
N LYS A 342 33.38 -0.60 22.36
CA LYS A 342 34.47 0.39 22.54
C LYS A 342 34.01 1.81 22.21
N LYS A 343 33.23 2.00 21.13
CA LYS A 343 32.67 3.32 20.77
C LYS A 343 31.74 3.86 21.85
N GLU A 344 30.87 3.02 22.39
CA GLU A 344 29.93 3.40 23.45
C GLU A 344 30.66 3.81 24.74
N VAL A 345 31.74 3.11 25.11
CA VAL A 345 32.56 3.45 26.28
C VAL A 345 33.40 4.72 26.08
N SER A 346 33.83 5.02 24.85
CA SER A 346 34.61 6.23 24.53
C SER A 346 33.76 7.48 24.25
N GLY A 347 32.45 7.30 24.03
CA GLY A 347 31.49 8.36 23.67
C GLY A 347 30.60 8.83 24.83
N SER A 348 30.79 8.27 26.03
CA SER A 348 30.32 8.77 27.33
C SER A 348 31.44 9.52 28.02
#